data_AF-A0A447TJL3-F1
#
_entry.id   AF-A0A447TJL3-F1
#
_cell.length_a   1.000
_cell.length_b   1.000
_cell.length_c   1.000
_cell.angle_alpha   90.00
_cell.angle_beta   90.00
_cell.angle_gamma   90.00
#
_symmetry.space_group_name_H-M   'P 1'
#
loop_
_entity.id
_entity.type
_entity.pdbx_description
1 polymer ?
#
loop_
_entity_poly.entity_id
_entity_poly.type
_entity_poly.pdbx_seq_one_letter_code
_entity_poly.pdbx_strand_id
1 'polypeptide(L)'
;MKISQAADSIDQTTLSAAAGPTFNRRTLDTVVTVGDGGLVALGGLTQETTSNAEDKVPLLGDIPVIGNLFKYQGKERKKTNLMIFIRPTIIRDEIGNRAVAGERYGYVMEDAARNVGSKLPLGVNDQLKTPAAGSIHGALNALDALNKSEDNKAKQ
;
A
#
# COMPACT_ATOMS: atom_id res chain seq x y z
N MET A 1 -14.08 5.82 15.33
CA MET A 1 -12.63 5.83 14.98
C MET A 1 -12.30 7.17 14.33
N LYS A 2 -11.14 7.78 14.60
CA LYS A 2 -10.67 9.00 13.92
C LYS A 2 -9.60 8.61 12.90
N ILE A 3 -9.75 9.05 11.66
CA ILE A 3 -8.85 8.70 10.55
C ILE A 3 -8.38 10.00 9.90
N SER A 4 -7.07 10.14 9.74
CA SER A 4 -6.43 11.25 9.03
C SER A 4 -5.51 10.66 7.96
N GLN A 5 -5.78 11.01 6.70
CA GLN A 5 -4.98 10.58 5.55
C GLN A 5 -4.50 11.82 4.79
N ALA A 6 -3.21 11.82 4.44
CA ALA A 6 -2.59 12.84 3.62
C ALA A 6 -1.79 12.18 2.49
N ALA A 7 -1.95 12.68 1.26
CA ALA A 7 -1.10 12.35 0.13
C ALA A 7 -0.49 13.63 -0.43
N ASP A 8 0.83 13.76 -0.31
CA ASP A 8 1.60 14.94 -0.70
C ASP A 8 2.50 14.62 -1.90
N SER A 9 2.53 15.51 -2.89
CA SER A 9 3.45 15.44 -4.03
C SER A 9 3.96 16.83 -4.41
N ILE A 10 5.21 16.94 -4.84
CA ILE A 10 5.81 18.20 -5.29
C ILE A 10 5.54 18.38 -6.79
N ASP A 11 5.09 19.56 -7.20
CA ASP A 11 4.98 19.90 -8.61
C ASP A 11 6.37 20.21 -9.18
N GLN A 12 6.91 19.27 -9.94
CA GLN A 12 8.27 19.36 -10.49
C GLN A 12 8.47 20.57 -11.42
N THR A 13 7.40 21.15 -11.97
CA THR A 13 7.50 22.33 -12.85
C THR A 13 7.80 23.61 -12.08
N THR A 14 7.57 23.61 -10.76
CA THR A 14 7.72 24.79 -9.89
C THR A 14 8.99 24.75 -9.03
N LEU A 15 9.82 23.72 -9.15
CA LEU A 15 11.04 23.54 -8.35
C LEU A 15 12.02 24.73 -8.45
N SER A 16 12.07 25.39 -9.61
CA SER A 16 12.93 26.55 -9.86
C SER A 16 12.17 27.89 -9.86
N ALA A 17 10.91 27.90 -9.43
CA ALA A 17 10.13 29.14 -9.37
C ALA A 17 10.66 30.04 -8.26
N ALA A 18 10.75 31.35 -8.52
CA ALA A 18 11.25 32.34 -7.55
C ALA A 18 10.42 32.40 -6.24
N ALA A 19 9.17 31.92 -6.28
CA ALA A 19 8.28 31.81 -5.12
C ALA A 19 8.43 30.49 -4.33
N GLY A 20 9.27 29.56 -4.80
CA GLY A 20 9.48 28.23 -4.21
C GLY A 20 8.64 27.10 -4.83
N PRO A 21 8.92 25.83 -4.45
CA PRO A 21 8.22 24.67 -4.97
C PRO A 21 6.76 24.61 -4.46
N THR A 22 5.86 24.23 -5.34
CA THR A 22 4.45 24.02 -5.04
C THR A 22 4.21 22.59 -4.60
N PHE A 23 3.46 22.40 -3.51
CA PHE A 23 3.08 21.10 -2.98
C PHE A 23 1.60 20.85 -3.26
N ASN A 24 1.30 19.76 -3.96
CA ASN A 24 -0.06 19.24 -4.09
C ASN A 24 -0.36 18.35 -2.89
N ARG A 25 -1.19 18.85 -1.97
CA ARG A 25 -1.64 18.15 -0.76
C ARG A 25 -3.11 17.76 -0.88
N ARG A 26 -3.41 16.49 -0.61
CA ARG A 26 -4.78 15.96 -0.53
C ARG A 26 -5.01 15.45 0.88
N THR A 27 -5.88 16.10 1.65
CA THR A 27 -6.19 15.73 3.05
C THR A 27 -7.65 15.32 3.21
N LEU A 28 -7.88 14.27 4.00
CA LEU A 28 -9.21 13.77 4.36
C LEU A 28 -9.26 13.43 5.86
N ASP A 29 -10.12 14.13 6.60
CA ASP A 29 -10.39 13.87 8.02
C ASP A 29 -11.83 13.37 8.18
N THR A 30 -12.00 12.17 8.72
CA THR A 30 -13.34 11.56 8.90
C THR A 30 -13.49 10.91 10.28
N VAL A 31 -14.73 10.88 10.76
CA VAL A 31 -15.14 10.15 11.97
C VAL A 31 -16.26 9.21 11.59
N VAL A 32 -16.02 7.91 11.73
CA VAL A 32 -17.00 6.87 11.39
C VAL A 32 -17.12 5.88 12.55
N THR A 33 -18.35 5.42 12.77
CA THR A 33 -18.71 4.38 13.74
C THR A 33 -19.09 3.13 12.96
N VAL A 34 -18.36 2.04 13.19
CA VAL A 34 -18.55 0.76 12.49
C VAL A 34 -18.44 -0.37 13.51
N GLY A 35 -19.23 -1.42 13.30
CA GLY A 35 -19.12 -2.67 14.05
C GLY A 35 -17.93 -3.52 13.59
N ASP A 36 -17.58 -4.52 14.40
CA ASP A 36 -16.52 -5.48 14.08
C ASP A 36 -16.80 -6.24 12.78
N GLY A 37 -15.80 -6.39 11.92
CA GLY A 37 -15.86 -7.10 10.64
C GLY A 37 -16.66 -6.38 9.52
N GLY A 38 -17.35 -5.28 9.83
CA GLY A 38 -18.16 -4.54 8.86
C GLY A 38 -17.30 -3.77 7.84
N LEU A 39 -17.58 -3.90 6.55
CA LEU A 39 -16.95 -3.06 5.51
C LEU A 39 -17.76 -1.77 5.36
N VAL A 40 -17.11 -0.61 5.52
CA VAL A 40 -17.76 0.70 5.32
C VAL A 40 -16.97 1.53 4.30
N ALA A 41 -17.72 2.27 3.48
CA ALA A 41 -17.16 3.28 2.59
C ALA A 41 -17.01 4.59 3.37
N LEU A 42 -15.78 5.10 3.50
CA LEU A 42 -15.49 6.35 4.20
C LEU A 42 -15.76 7.58 3.32
N GLY A 43 -15.69 7.39 2.01
CA GLY A 43 -15.85 8.46 1.04
C GLY A 43 -15.22 8.10 -0.30
N GLY A 44 -15.35 9.03 -1.24
CA GLY A 44 -14.79 8.92 -2.57
C GLY A 44 -14.78 10.27 -3.27
N LEU A 45 -13.90 10.41 -4.26
CA LEU A 45 -13.81 11.59 -5.12
C LEU A 45 -14.09 11.16 -6.55
N THR A 46 -15.05 11.81 -7.20
CA THR A 46 -15.24 11.72 -8.64
C THR A 46 -14.73 13.00 -9.27
N GLN A 47 -13.71 12.89 -10.10
CA GLN A 47 -13.16 13.98 -10.89
C GLN A 47 -13.54 13.77 -12.36
N GLU A 48 -14.13 14.79 -12.98
CA GLU A 48 -14.40 14.82 -14.41
C GLU A 48 -13.68 16.00 -15.04
N THR A 49 -12.81 15.73 -15.99
CA THR A 49 -12.11 16.73 -16.81
C THR A 49 -12.62 16.63 -18.23
N THR A 50 -13.21 17.72 -18.74
CA THR A 50 -13.57 17.85 -20.16
C THR A 50 -12.64 18.84 -20.82
N SER A 51 -11.93 18.40 -21.86
CA SER A 51 -11.11 19.24 -22.74
C SER A 51 -11.78 19.34 -24.10
N ASN A 52 -12.02 20.57 -24.55
CA ASN A 52 -12.52 20.86 -25.89
C ASN A 52 -11.40 21.58 -26.65
N ALA A 53 -10.89 20.95 -27.70
CA ALA A 53 -10.01 21.55 -28.68
C ALA A 53 -10.80 21.80 -29.96
N GLU A 54 -10.72 23.00 -30.50
CA GLU A 54 -11.33 23.35 -31.78
C GLU A 54 -10.30 24.08 -32.63
N ASP A 55 -9.90 23.42 -33.72
CA ASP A 55 -9.03 23.99 -34.74
C ASP A 55 -9.88 24.26 -35.98
N LYS A 56 -9.90 25.50 -36.48
CA LYS A 56 -10.69 25.85 -37.68
C LYS A 56 -9.92 26.78 -38.61
N VAL A 57 -10.19 26.64 -39.91
CA VAL A 57 -9.67 27.55 -40.92
C VAL A 57 -10.41 28.89 -40.82
N PRO A 58 -9.72 30.04 -40.69
CA PRO A 58 -10.35 31.36 -40.70
C PRO A 58 -11.17 31.57 -41.97
N LEU A 59 -12.30 32.29 -41.88
CA LEU A 59 -13.25 32.57 -42.97
C LEU A 59 -14.12 31.37 -43.41
N LEU A 60 -13.52 30.19 -43.69
CA LEU A 60 -14.24 29.01 -44.20
C LEU A 60 -14.92 28.20 -43.09
N GLY A 61 -14.38 28.20 -41.87
CA GLY A 61 -14.92 27.45 -40.73
C GLY A 61 -16.23 27.99 -40.17
N ASP A 62 -16.58 29.25 -40.47
CA ASP A 62 -17.77 29.94 -39.93
C ASP A 62 -18.98 29.86 -40.87
N ILE A 63 -18.83 29.26 -42.06
CA ILE A 63 -19.93 29.15 -43.03
C ILE A 63 -20.95 28.11 -42.53
N PRO A 64 -22.23 28.47 -42.34
CA PRO A 64 -23.27 27.49 -42.00
C PRO A 64 -23.39 26.45 -43.13
N VAL A 65 -23.71 25.20 -42.80
CA VAL A 65 -23.79 24.03 -43.71
C VAL A 65 -22.44 23.38 -44.08
N ILE A 66 -21.44 24.14 -44.53
CA ILE A 66 -20.15 23.57 -45.00
C ILE A 66 -18.96 23.75 -44.06
N GLY A 67 -19.06 24.62 -43.05
CA GLY A 67 -17.96 24.90 -42.12
C GLY A 67 -17.48 23.68 -41.31
N ASN A 68 -18.29 22.61 -41.20
CA ASN A 68 -17.90 21.38 -40.52
C ASN A 68 -16.81 20.56 -41.25
N LEU A 69 -16.61 20.77 -42.55
CA LEU A 69 -15.51 20.14 -43.31
C LEU A 69 -14.16 20.85 -43.10
N PHE A 70 -14.19 22.09 -42.58
CA PHE A 70 -13.02 22.96 -42.41
C PHE A 70 -12.68 23.25 -40.95
N LYS A 71 -13.31 22.51 -40.02
CA LYS A 71 -13.01 22.55 -38.60
C LYS A 71 -12.78 21.15 -38.07
N TYR A 72 -11.82 21.03 -37.17
CA TYR A 72 -11.52 19.84 -36.41
C TYR A 72 -11.90 20.10 -34.96
N GLN A 73 -12.76 19.25 -34.39
CA GLN A 73 -13.20 19.35 -33.01
C GLN A 73 -12.71 18.11 -32.26
N GLY A 74 -11.76 18.29 -31.35
CA GLY A 74 -11.30 17.27 -30.43
C GLY A 74 -12.01 17.43 -29.09
N LYS A 75 -12.79 16.42 -28.69
CA LYS A 75 -13.44 16.40 -27.38
C LYS A 75 -12.89 15.25 -26.56
N GLU A 76 -12.15 15.57 -25.51
CA GLU A 76 -11.63 14.59 -24.56
C GLU A 76 -12.40 14.68 -23.25
N ARG A 77 -12.90 13.54 -22.76
CA ARG A 77 -13.55 13.43 -21.46
C ARG A 77 -12.82 12.41 -20.63
N LYS A 78 -12.28 12.83 -19.49
CA LYS A 78 -11.57 11.97 -18.55
C LYS A 78 -12.31 11.95 -17.22
N LYS A 79 -12.74 10.75 -16.79
CA LYS A 79 -13.42 10.54 -15.52
C LYS A 79 -12.56 9.66 -14.61
N THR A 80 -12.25 10.15 -13.42
CA THR A 80 -11.48 9.44 -12.40
C THR A 80 -12.36 9.26 -11.16
N ASN A 81 -12.54 8.03 -10.71
CA ASN A 81 -13.28 7.73 -9.48
C ASN A 81 -12.30 7.15 -8.45
N LEU A 82 -12.27 7.72 -7.26
CA LEU A 82 -11.54 7.20 -6.11
C LEU A 82 -12.56 6.81 -5.05
N MET A 83 -12.41 5.63 -4.45
CA MET A 83 -13.22 5.17 -3.32
C MET A 83 -12.31 4.63 -2.22
N ILE A 84 -12.66 4.91 -0.97
CA ILE A 84 -11.90 4.48 0.20
C ILE A 84 -12.80 3.61 1.08
N PHE A 85 -12.37 2.37 1.30
CA PHE A 85 -13.08 1.40 2.14
C PHE A 85 -12.21 1.03 3.34
N ILE A 86 -12.87 0.76 4.47
CA ILE A 86 -12.22 0.18 5.64
C ILE A 86 -13.03 -0.99 6.18
N ARG A 87 -12.33 -1.97 6.75
CA ARG A 87 -12.90 -3.07 7.52
C ARG A 87 -12.15 -3.17 8.86
N PRO A 88 -12.76 -2.78 9.98
CA PRO A 88 -12.15 -2.95 11.29
C PRO A 88 -12.27 -4.41 11.73
N THR A 89 -11.27 -4.88 12.49
CA THR A 89 -11.27 -6.21 13.12
C THR A 89 -10.88 -6.05 14.58
N ILE A 90 -11.71 -6.56 15.49
CA ILE A 90 -11.47 -6.53 16.94
C ILE A 90 -10.82 -7.85 17.36
N ILE A 91 -9.57 -7.77 17.81
CA ILE A 91 -8.84 -8.92 18.36
C ILE A 91 -8.91 -8.83 19.88
N ARG A 92 -9.46 -9.86 20.52
CA ARG A 92 -9.69 -9.89 21.97
C ARG A 92 -8.65 -10.69 22.75
N ASP A 93 -7.91 -11.57 22.09
CA ASP A 93 -7.03 -12.54 22.72
C ASP A 93 -5.72 -12.72 21.92
N GLU A 94 -4.66 -13.13 22.62
CA GLU A 94 -3.34 -13.41 22.02
C GLU A 94 -3.42 -14.52 20.96
N ILE A 95 -4.27 -15.53 21.16
CA ILE A 95 -4.48 -16.60 20.17
C ILE A 95 -5.05 -16.00 18.88
N GLY A 96 -6.03 -15.10 18.98
CA GLY A 96 -6.59 -14.39 17.85
C GLY A 96 -5.58 -13.49 17.14
N ASN A 97 -4.71 -12.82 17.89
CA ASN A 97 -3.64 -12.00 17.33
C ASN A 97 -2.65 -12.83 16.51
N ARG A 98 -2.24 -13.98 17.04
CA ARG A 98 -1.32 -14.90 16.36
C ARG A 98 -1.95 -15.53 15.12
N ALA A 99 -3.24 -15.84 15.16
CA ALA A 99 -3.97 -16.37 14.01
C ALA A 99 -4.00 -15.35 12.85
N VAL A 100 -4.39 -14.11 13.13
CA VAL A 100 -4.44 -13.03 12.13
C VAL A 100 -3.03 -12.69 11.62
N ALA A 101 -2.04 -12.58 12.51
CA ALA A 101 -0.67 -12.30 12.13
C ALA A 101 -0.05 -13.42 11.29
N GLY A 102 -0.29 -14.69 11.66
CA GLY A 102 0.23 -15.85 10.94
C GLY A 102 -0.32 -15.96 9.51
N GLU A 103 -1.62 -15.76 9.34
CA GLU A 103 -2.27 -15.75 8.02
C GLU A 103 -1.70 -14.65 7.11
N ARG A 104 -1.54 -13.43 7.65
CA ARG A 104 -1.00 -12.29 6.87
C ARG A 104 0.50 -12.42 6.61
N TYR A 105 1.25 -12.98 7.55
CA TYR A 105 2.68 -13.24 7.40
C TYR A 105 2.95 -14.23 6.27
N GLY A 106 2.20 -15.33 6.19
CA GLY A 106 2.32 -16.30 5.10
C GLY A 106 2.12 -15.66 3.73
N TYR A 107 1.08 -14.84 3.58
CA TYR A 107 0.78 -14.12 2.34
C TYR A 107 1.92 -13.16 1.91
N VAL A 108 2.44 -12.35 2.83
CA VAL A 108 3.53 -11.40 2.52
C VAL A 108 4.83 -12.11 2.17
N MET A 109 5.13 -13.24 2.84
CA MET A 109 6.32 -14.03 2.54
C MET A 109 6.21 -14.74 1.18
N GLU A 110 5.01 -15.17 0.78
CA GLU A 110 4.76 -15.74 -0.55
C GLU A 110 4.89 -14.68 -1.65
N ASP A 111 4.33 -13.49 -1.46
CA ASP A 111 4.48 -12.37 -2.40
C ASP A 111 5.92 -11.88 -2.49
N ALA A 112 6.65 -11.85 -1.38
CA ALA A 112 8.08 -11.56 -1.36
C ALA A 112 8.83 -12.62 -2.16
N ALA A 113 8.62 -13.91 -1.92
CA ALA A 113 9.27 -14.98 -2.66
C ALA A 113 8.94 -14.97 -4.17
N ARG A 114 7.71 -14.61 -4.54
CA ARG A 114 7.28 -14.46 -5.95
C ARG A 114 7.94 -13.27 -6.65
N ASN A 115 8.06 -12.12 -5.96
CA ASN A 115 8.67 -10.92 -6.53
C ASN A 115 10.21 -10.86 -6.36
N VAL A 116 10.79 -11.76 -5.55
CA VAL A 116 12.24 -11.96 -5.36
C VAL A 116 12.93 -12.57 -6.60
N GLY A 117 12.20 -12.92 -7.66
CA GLY A 117 12.77 -13.30 -8.95
C GLY A 117 13.58 -12.20 -9.65
N SER A 118 13.46 -10.94 -9.22
CA SER A 118 14.26 -9.83 -9.75
C SER A 118 15.01 -9.10 -8.64
N LYS A 119 16.19 -9.63 -8.32
CA LYS A 119 17.29 -8.97 -7.57
C LYS A 119 17.06 -8.83 -6.05
N LEU A 120 17.55 -9.81 -5.28
CA LEU A 120 17.96 -9.59 -3.90
C LEU A 120 19.42 -9.12 -3.85
N PRO A 121 19.74 -8.01 -3.19
CA PRO A 121 21.10 -7.57 -2.92
C PRO A 121 21.65 -8.09 -1.58
N LEU A 122 21.37 -9.34 -1.20
CA LEU A 122 21.93 -9.93 0.03
C LEU A 122 22.29 -11.39 -0.23
N GLY A 123 23.59 -11.70 -0.13
CA GLY A 123 24.15 -13.02 -0.38
C GLY A 123 23.65 -14.08 0.61
N VAL A 124 23.67 -15.32 0.14
CA VAL A 124 23.29 -16.60 0.80
C VAL A 124 23.90 -16.87 2.20
N ASN A 125 24.72 -15.95 2.74
CA ASN A 125 25.41 -16.10 4.02
C ASN A 125 24.84 -15.25 5.17
N ASP A 126 23.79 -14.45 4.97
CA ASP A 126 23.12 -13.74 6.10
C ASP A 126 22.05 -14.60 6.79
N GLN A 127 22.08 -15.91 6.52
CA GLN A 127 21.31 -16.89 7.26
C GLN A 127 21.81 -16.93 8.70
N LEU A 128 20.89 -16.57 9.61
CA LEU A 128 20.77 -16.97 11.03
C LEU A 128 20.78 -15.79 12.01
N LYS A 129 19.78 -14.93 11.91
CA LYS A 129 19.13 -14.40 13.12
C LYS A 129 17.63 -14.21 12.93
N THR A 130 16.92 -15.30 12.69
CA THR A 130 15.50 -15.37 13.06
C THR A 130 15.39 -15.14 14.57
N PRO A 131 14.55 -14.23 15.08
CA PRO A 131 14.22 -14.25 16.50
C PRO A 131 13.61 -15.61 16.78
N ALA A 132 14.27 -16.38 17.66
CA ALA A 132 13.91 -17.74 17.98
C ALA A 132 12.42 -17.80 18.34
N ALA A 133 11.60 -18.32 17.43
CA ALA A 133 10.34 -18.92 17.82
C ALA A 133 10.72 -20.05 18.78
N GLY A 134 10.41 -19.85 20.07
CA GLY A 134 10.85 -20.70 21.17
C GLY A 134 10.64 -22.18 20.86
N SER A 135 11.73 -22.85 20.52
CA SER A 135 11.76 -24.29 20.34
C SER A 135 12.00 -24.91 21.71
N ILE A 136 10.90 -25.35 22.34
CA ILE A 136 10.89 -26.20 23.54
C ILE A 136 11.80 -27.44 23.34
N HIS A 137 12.06 -27.82 22.09
CA HIS A 137 13.01 -28.88 21.70
C HIS A 137 14.46 -28.66 22.15
N GLY A 138 14.94 -27.42 22.26
CA GLY A 138 16.32 -27.14 22.69
C GLY A 138 16.52 -27.31 24.21
N ALA A 139 15.48 -27.01 24.99
CA ALA A 139 15.54 -27.08 26.46
C ALA A 139 15.56 -28.53 26.97
N LEU A 140 14.85 -29.47 26.31
CA LEU A 140 14.88 -30.89 26.69
C LEU A 140 16.27 -31.52 26.47
N ASN A 141 16.95 -31.18 25.37
CA ASN A 141 18.30 -31.70 25.10
C ASN A 141 19.34 -31.11 26.05
N ALA A 142 19.16 -29.86 26.49
CA ALA A 142 20.06 -29.23 27.46
C ALA A 142 19.92 -29.84 28.87
N LEU A 143 18.71 -30.24 29.27
CA LEU A 143 18.47 -30.93 30.54
C LEU A 143 19.06 -32.35 30.55
N ASP A 144 18.95 -33.07 29.42
CA ASP A 144 19.55 -34.40 29.26
C ASP A 144 21.09 -34.34 29.23
N ALA A 145 21.66 -33.29 28.63
CA ALA A 145 23.10 -33.03 28.64
C ALA A 145 23.65 -32.63 30.03
N LEU A 146 22.85 -31.94 30.85
CA LEU A 146 23.20 -31.60 32.22
C LEU A 146 23.20 -32.83 33.13
N ASN A 147 22.19 -33.71 33.00
CA ASN A 147 22.12 -34.96 33.77
C ASN A 147 23.29 -35.91 33.46
N LYS A 148 23.72 -35.97 32.19
CA LYS A 148 24.85 -36.78 31.74
C LYS A 148 26.22 -36.27 32.24
N SER A 149 26.29 -35.01 32.67
CA SER A 149 27.51 -34.40 33.21
C SER A 149 27.71 -34.64 34.71
N GLU A 150 26.65 -34.93 35.45
CA GLU A 150 26.76 -35.31 36.87
C GLU A 150 27.14 -36.78 37.06
N ASP A 151 26.65 -37.69 36.20
CA ASP A 151 26.97 -39.12 36.28
C ASP A 151 28.45 -39.44 36.00
N ASN A 152 29.15 -38.58 35.25
CA ASN A 152 30.57 -38.78 34.93
C ASN A 152 31.53 -38.20 35.99
N LYS A 153 30.99 -37.49 36.99
CA LYS A 153 31.77 -37.01 38.15
C LYS A 153 31.81 -38.02 39.31
N ALA A 154 31.00 -39.07 39.28
CA ALA A 154 30.97 -40.11 40.32
C ALA A 154 31.87 -41.33 40.01
N LYS A 155 32.61 -41.32 38.89
CA LYS A 155 33.50 -42.42 38.46
C LYS A 155 34.97 -42.04 38.26
N GLN A 156 35.40 -40.89 38.79
CA GLN A 156 36.82 -40.57 38.97
C GLN A 156 37.11 -40.33 40.45
#